data_AF-A0A8T7JDF5-F1
#
_entry.id   AF-A0A8T7JDF5-F1
#
_cell.length_a   1.000
_cell.length_b   1.000
_cell.length_c   1.000
_cell.angle_alpha   90.00
_cell.angle_beta   90.00
_cell.angle_gamma   90.00
#
_symmetry.space_group_name_H-M   'P 1'
#
loop_
_entity.id
_entity.type
_entity.pdbx_description
1 polymer ?
#
loop_
_entity_poly.entity_id
_entity_poly.type
_entity_poly.pdbx_seq_one_letter_code
_entity_poly.pdbx_strand_id
1 'polypeptide(L)'
;MSIKPHRVETLISEADVRNRLKAIARELDTVYATGEPLVMVGLLRGSFIVQADLSRAMQTPHEVDFMVVSSYGNSMESSREVKVIKDLETEIHDKHVLVVEDIIDT
;
A
#
# COMPACT_ATOMS: atom_id res chain seq x y z
N MET A 1 33.72 -15.51 9.60
CA MET A 1 32.38 -15.00 9.89
C MET A 1 31.39 -16.03 9.35
N SER A 2 30.68 -16.76 10.22
CA SER A 2 29.78 -17.86 9.81
C SER A 2 28.39 -17.29 9.55
N ILE A 3 27.96 -17.27 8.28
CA ILE A 3 26.59 -16.88 7.91
C ILE A 3 25.69 -18.06 8.29
N LYS A 4 24.82 -17.87 9.29
CA LYS A 4 23.76 -18.85 9.58
C LYS A 4 22.87 -18.97 8.34
N PRO A 5 22.58 -20.17 7.84
CA PRO A 5 21.71 -20.32 6.68
C PRO A 5 20.32 -19.76 7.01
N HIS A 6 19.86 -18.80 6.20
CA HIS A 6 18.50 -18.31 6.26
C HIS A 6 17.57 -19.37 5.66
N ARG A 7 16.55 -19.78 6.40
CA ARG A 7 15.49 -20.65 5.90
C ARG A 7 14.41 -19.78 5.27
N VAL A 8 14.26 -19.89 3.95
CA VAL A 8 13.20 -19.21 3.19
C VAL A 8 12.11 -20.23 2.92
N GLU A 9 10.88 -19.91 3.34
CA GLU A 9 9.71 -20.73 3.09
C GLU A 9 8.61 -19.87 2.48
N THR A 10 7.85 -20.44 1.55
CA THR A 10 6.69 -19.76 0.98
C THR A 10 5.59 -19.70 2.04
N LEU A 11 5.30 -18.50 2.54
CA LEU A 11 4.18 -18.27 3.47
C LEU A 11 2.85 -18.12 2.74
N ILE A 12 2.86 -17.34 1.65
CA ILE A 12 1.69 -17.08 0.82
C ILE A 12 2.12 -17.29 -0.63
N SER A 13 1.39 -18.12 -1.37
CA SER A 13 1.73 -18.35 -2.78
C SER A 13 1.41 -17.11 -3.62
N GLU A 14 2.12 -16.93 -4.73
CA GLU A 14 1.85 -15.86 -5.69
C GLU A 14 0.38 -15.89 -6.18
N ALA A 15 -0.15 -17.10 -6.41
CA ALA A 15 -1.52 -17.29 -6.83
C ALA A 15 -2.52 -16.79 -5.77
N ASP A 16 -2.26 -17.07 -4.49
CA ASP A 16 -3.12 -16.64 -3.39
C ASP A 16 -3.09 -15.12 -3.23
N VAL A 17 -1.91 -14.48 -3.30
CA VAL A 17 -1.79 -13.02 -3.29
C VAL A 17 -2.60 -12.42 -4.43
N ARG A 18 -2.39 -12.91 -5.66
CA ARG A 18 -3.07 -12.40 -6.85
C ARG A 18 -4.59 -12.57 -6.77
N ASN A 19 -5.07 -13.72 -6.29
CA ASN A 19 -6.50 -13.98 -6.13
C ASN A 19 -7.10 -13.08 -5.05
N ARG A 20 -6.38 -12.85 -3.95
CA ARG A 20 -6.82 -11.94 -2.89
C ARG A 20 -6.91 -10.50 -3.37
N LEU A 21 -5.91 -10.01 -4.11
CA LEU A 21 -5.95 -8.65 -4.67
C LEU A 21 -7.08 -8.47 -5.67
N LYS A 22 -7.39 -9.48 -6.49
CA LYS A 22 -8.57 -9.46 -7.39
C LYS A 22 -9.89 -9.41 -6.63
N ALA A 23 -9.99 -10.10 -5.49
CA ALA A 23 -11.20 -10.05 -4.65
C ALA A 23 -11.36 -8.65 -4.03
N ILE A 24 -10.29 -8.10 -3.45
CA ILE A 24 -10.27 -6.74 -2.88
C ILE A 24 -10.62 -5.70 -3.96
N ALA A 25 -10.05 -5.82 -5.16
CA ALA A 25 -10.35 -4.89 -6.26
C ALA A 25 -11.86 -4.85 -6.58
N ARG A 26 -12.55 -5.99 -6.62
CA ARG A 26 -14.00 -6.05 -6.86
C ARG A 26 -14.81 -5.41 -5.74
N GLU A 27 -14.36 -5.57 -4.49
CA GLU A 27 -14.98 -4.92 -3.33
C GLU A 27 -14.81 -3.39 -3.44
N LEU A 28 -13.60 -2.91 -3.75
CA LEU A 28 -13.32 -1.49 -3.94
C LEU A 28 -14.07 -0.89 -5.14
N ASP A 29 -14.19 -1.62 -6.25
CA ASP A 29 -14.96 -1.19 -7.41
C ASP A 29 -16.45 -0.97 -7.04
N THR A 30 -16.98 -1.77 -6.12
CA THR A 30 -18.34 -1.59 -5.60
C THR A 30 -18.43 -0.39 -4.66
N VAL A 31 -17.45 -0.21 -3.78
CA VAL A 31 -17.40 0.91 -2.81
C VAL A 31 -17.31 2.25 -3.52
N TYR A 32 -16.49 2.36 -4.56
CA TYR A 32 -16.24 3.60 -5.29
C TYR A 32 -17.07 3.73 -6.58
N ALA A 33 -18.20 3.01 -6.67
CA ALA A 33 -19.08 3.05 -7.83
C ALA A 33 -19.82 4.41 -8.01
N THR A 34 -19.72 5.33 -7.04
CA THR A 34 -20.33 6.66 -7.09
C THR A 34 -19.78 7.53 -8.21
N GLY A 35 -18.57 7.24 -8.70
CA GLY A 35 -17.87 8.03 -9.71
C GLY A 35 -17.17 9.27 -9.15
N GLU A 36 -17.11 9.42 -7.83
CA GLU A 36 -16.30 10.46 -7.20
C GLU A 36 -14.80 10.21 -7.48
N PRO A 37 -13.99 11.28 -7.64
CA PRO A 37 -12.57 11.12 -7.93
C PRO A 37 -11.85 10.32 -6.84
N LEU A 38 -11.00 9.37 -7.25
CA LEU A 38 -10.25 8.49 -6.37
C LEU A 38 -8.75 8.63 -6.61
N VAL A 39 -7.99 8.75 -5.52
CA VAL A 39 -6.52 8.72 -5.54
C VAL A 39 -6.04 7.52 -4.70
N MET A 40 -5.27 6.64 -5.32
CA MET A 40 -4.59 5.52 -4.66
C MET A 40 -3.19 5.96 -4.25
N VAL A 41 -2.92 5.97 -2.94
CA VAL A 41 -1.68 6.47 -2.35
C VAL A 41 -0.87 5.32 -1.77
N GLY A 42 0.32 5.10 -2.31
CA GLY A 42 1.22 4.03 -1.87
C GLY A 42 2.27 4.54 -0.90
N LEU A 43 2.36 3.89 0.27
CA LEU A 43 3.44 4.18 1.21
C LEU A 43 4.72 3.46 0.79
N LEU A 44 5.69 4.21 0.31
CA LEU A 44 6.95 3.63 -0.14
C LEU A 44 7.79 3.14 1.06
N ARG A 45 8.51 2.02 0.92
CA ARG A 45 8.80 1.32 -0.35
C ARG A 45 8.02 0.04 -0.58
N GLY A 46 7.66 -0.70 0.46
CA GLY A 46 7.21 -2.09 0.34
C GLY A 46 5.87 -2.27 -0.39
N SER A 47 4.98 -1.28 -0.26
CA SER A 47 3.64 -1.33 -0.85
C SER A 47 3.59 -1.29 -2.38
N PHE A 48 4.68 -0.90 -3.08
CA PHE A 48 4.61 -0.58 -4.50
C PHE A 48 4.17 -1.76 -5.40
N ILE A 49 4.54 -3.00 -5.05
CA ILE A 49 4.11 -4.20 -5.80
C ILE A 49 2.62 -4.44 -5.57
N VAL A 50 2.17 -4.39 -4.31
CA VAL A 50 0.77 -4.56 -3.93
C VAL A 50 -0.10 -3.50 -4.60
N GLN A 51 0.32 -2.25 -4.56
CA GLN A 51 -0.34 -1.14 -5.24
C GLN A 51 -0.42 -1.35 -6.75
N ALA A 52 0.68 -1.74 -7.40
CA ALA A 52 0.69 -1.95 -8.84
C ALA A 52 -0.25 -3.09 -9.28
N ASP A 53 -0.29 -4.19 -8.51
CA ASP A 53 -1.19 -5.31 -8.78
C ASP A 53 -2.65 -4.95 -8.51
N LEU A 54 -2.92 -4.21 -7.43
CA LEU A 54 -4.26 -3.75 -7.09
C LEU A 54 -4.81 -2.75 -8.13
N SER A 55 -4.00 -1.75 -8.51
CA SER A 55 -4.35 -0.75 -9.53
C SER A 55 -4.70 -1.40 -10.87
N ARG A 56 -3.95 -2.42 -11.30
CA ARG A 56 -4.26 -3.21 -12.52
C ARG A 56 -5.55 -4.04 -12.41
N ALA A 57 -5.94 -4.43 -11.20
CA ALA A 57 -7.11 -5.27 -10.98
C ALA A 57 -8.41 -4.46 -10.88
N MET A 58 -8.34 -3.24 -10.35
CA MET A 58 -9.48 -2.33 -10.21
C MET A 58 -9.98 -1.84 -11.58
N GLN A 59 -11.30 -1.66 -11.69
CA GLN A 59 -11.96 -1.07 -12.85
C GLN A 59 -12.33 0.40 -12.62
N THR A 60 -12.52 0.83 -11.36
CA THR A 60 -12.78 2.23 -11.02
C THR A 60 -11.60 3.11 -11.46
N PRO A 61 -11.84 4.16 -12.26
CA PRO A 61 -10.80 5.12 -12.63
C PRO A 61 -10.18 5.78 -11.39
N HIS A 62 -8.87 5.82 -11.31
CA HIS A 62 -8.15 6.40 -10.18
C HIS A 62 -6.81 7.01 -10.63
N GLU A 63 -6.37 8.02 -9.88
CA GLU A 63 -5.00 8.53 -9.93
C GLU A 63 -4.11 7.69 -8.99
N VAL A 64 -2.82 7.63 -9.26
CA VAL A 64 -1.84 6.90 -8.45
C VAL A 64 -0.77 7.86 -7.98
N ASP A 65 -0.54 7.92 -6.66
CA ASP A 65 0.51 8.71 -6.04
C ASP A 65 1.25 7.89 -4.98
N PHE A 66 2.36 8.43 -4.49
CA PHE A 66 3.23 7.80 -3.51
C PHE A 66 3.68 8.79 -2.45
N MET A 67 3.65 8.35 -1.20
CA MET A 67 4.20 9.09 -0.06
C MET A 67 5.37 8.33 0.56
N VAL A 68 6.39 9.04 1.04
CA VAL A 68 7.49 8.47 1.81
C VAL A 68 7.44 9.05 3.21
N VAL A 69 7.26 8.18 4.20
CA VAL A 69 7.35 8.54 5.61
C VAL A 69 8.58 7.88 6.23
N SER A 70 9.28 8.58 7.11
CA SER A 70 10.33 7.95 7.90
C SER A 70 9.72 6.92 8.85
N SER A 71 10.38 5.77 9.04
CA SER A 71 9.92 4.82 10.04
C SER A 71 9.91 5.45 11.43
N TYR A 72 9.02 4.96 12.28
CA TYR A 72 9.18 5.04 13.73
C TYR A 72 10.59 4.52 14.07
N GLY A 73 11.35 5.28 14.86
CA GLY A 73 12.76 5.01 15.11
C GLY A 73 13.02 3.59 15.60
N ASN A 74 14.23 3.08 15.32
CA ASN A 74 14.75 1.77 15.73
C ASN A 74 14.88 1.57 17.27
N SER A 75 14.24 2.42 18.06
CA SER A 75 14.13 2.32 19.50
C SER A 75 12.77 1.73 19.85
N MET A 76 12.73 0.80 20.80
CA MET A 76 11.53 0.16 21.37
C MET A 76 10.50 1.13 22.00
N GLU A 77 10.60 2.43 21.73
CA GLU A 77 9.70 3.48 22.18
C GLU A 77 9.21 4.29 20.98
N SER A 78 7.90 4.31 20.80
CA SER A 78 7.19 5.06 19.77
C SER A 78 7.29 6.57 20.05
N SER A 79 8.36 7.20 19.58
CA SER A 79 8.28 8.62 19.27
C SER A 79 7.27 8.76 18.11
N ARG A 80 6.02 9.12 18.42
CA ARG A 80 4.90 9.29 17.48
C ARG A 80 5.11 10.36 16.40
N GLU A 81 6.34 10.76 16.15
CA GLU A 81 6.72 11.72 15.12
C GLU A 81 6.99 10.97 13.81
N VAL A 82 5.98 10.95 12.96
CA VAL A 82 6.11 10.54 11.56
C VAL A 82 6.66 11.74 10.78
N LYS A 83 7.85 11.62 10.20
CA LYS A 83 8.39 12.65 9.31
C LYS A 83 8.04 12.31 7.86
N VAL A 84 7.31 13.20 7.20
CA VAL A 84 7.09 13.13 5.75
C VAL A 84 8.40 13.49 5.04
N ILE A 85 8.96 12.53 4.30
CA ILE A 85 10.17 12.70 3.49
C ILE A 85 9.80 13.15 2.07
N LYS A 86 8.74 12.55 1.52
CA LYS A 86 8.11 12.94 0.25
C LYS A 86 6.62 12.98 0.49
N ASP A 87 6.01 14.11 0.17
CA ASP A 87 4.56 14.30 0.22
C ASP A 87 3.91 13.97 -1.13
N LEU A 88 2.58 13.97 -1.16
CA LEU A 88 1.78 13.80 -2.37
C LEU A 88 2.04 14.93 -3.37
N GLU A 89 2.04 14.59 -4.65
CA GLU A 89 2.06 15.56 -5.75
C GLU A 89 0.64 15.89 -6.22
N THR A 90 -0.29 14.96 -6.00
CA THR A 90 -1.69 15.04 -6.40
C THR A 90 -2.53 15.74 -5.33
N GLU A 91 -3.35 16.69 -5.74
CA GLU A 91 -4.36 17.31 -4.85
C GLU A 91 -5.41 16.25 -4.45
N ILE A 92 -5.61 16.06 -3.14
CA ILE A 92 -6.55 15.07 -2.58
C ILE A 92 -7.80 15.68 -1.94
N HIS A 93 -7.92 17.02 -1.92
CA HIS A 93 -9.11 17.69 -1.39
C HIS A 93 -10.37 17.29 -2.17
N ASP A 94 -11.48 17.02 -1.46
CA ASP A 94 -12.75 16.53 -2.01
C ASP A 94 -12.64 15.24 -2.87
N LYS A 95 -11.58 14.46 -2.69
CA LYS A 95 -11.40 13.15 -3.35
C LYS A 95 -11.47 12.02 -2.33
N HIS A 96 -11.88 10.85 -2.80
CA HIS A 96 -11.61 9.62 -2.07
C HIS A 96 -10.12 9.31 -2.09
N VAL A 97 -9.59 8.86 -0.95
CA VAL A 97 -8.19 8.47 -0.80
C VAL A 97 -8.13 7.02 -0.35
N LEU A 98 -7.48 6.17 -1.15
CA LEU A 98 -7.20 4.78 -0.84
C LEU A 98 -5.71 4.64 -0.51
N VAL A 99 -5.38 4.46 0.76
CA VAL A 99 -3.99 4.24 1.19
C VAL A 99 -3.64 2.76 1.07
N VAL A 100 -2.50 2.47 0.44
CA VAL A 100 -1.97 1.12 0.23
C VAL A 100 -0.64 0.96 0.95
N GLU A 101 -0.53 -0.09 1.75
CA GLU A 101 0.60 -0.40 2.63
C GLU A 101 0.85 -1.92 2.58
N ASP A 102 2.09 -2.37 2.76
CA ASP A 102 2.47 -3.79 2.68
C ASP A 102 2.21 -4.61 3.95
N ILE A 103 2.46 -4.06 5.15
CA ILE A 103 2.21 -4.66 6.46
C ILE A 103 1.83 -3.59 7.51
N ILE A 104 0.61 -3.68 8.03
CA ILE A 104 0.19 -2.87 9.18
C ILE A 104 0.54 -3.62 10.48
N ASP A 105 1.46 -3.05 11.25
CA ASP A 105 1.86 -3.50 12.60
C ASP A 105 1.74 -2.33 13.62
N THR A 106 1.81 -2.62 14.93
CA THR A 106 1.51 -1.66 16.02
C THR A 106 2.47 -0.49 16.17
#